data_AF-A0A088F114-F1
#
_entry.id   AF-A0A088F114-F1
#
_cell.length_a   1.000
_cell.length_b   1.000
_cell.length_c   1.000
_cell.angle_alpha   90.00
_cell.angle_beta   90.00
_cell.angle_gamma   90.00
#
_symmetry.space_group_name_H-M   'P 1'
#
loop_
_entity.id
_entity.type
_entity.pdbx_description
1 polymer ?
#
loop_
_entity_poly.entity_id
_entity_poly.type
_entity_poly.pdbx_seq_one_letter_code
_entity_poly.pdbx_strand_id
1 'polypeptide(L)'
;MIKGEIIGQVLLRMSGGRPNTDMSVRYNDVAVLIAPCVNYLYTKQYYLEKSQEDGNKDVNPLMLQTYEMKVLYDAKRNRKYSNLPAKPITLPSGRSIDFIGSYQGKGYIPISSQDLDLEEYYACFKKSLTSYYLEGSKIWYYNSPPLVDDAIVKMIVSADNLGDDDEVNVPTGTEPELLQMLFEMMTGQRELPSDPINDGQEK
;
A
#
# COMPACT_ATOMS: atom_id res chain seq x y z
N MET A 1 -13.55 -7.23 -7.47
CA MET A 1 -13.56 -8.69 -7.21
C MET A 1 -13.26 -8.88 -5.73
N ILE A 2 -14.00 -9.75 -5.03
CA ILE A 2 -13.81 -9.92 -3.57
C ILE A 2 -12.59 -10.81 -3.32
N LYS A 3 -11.83 -10.54 -2.24
CA LYS A 3 -10.62 -11.31 -1.90
C LYS A 3 -10.91 -12.81 -1.77
N GLY A 4 -12.00 -13.19 -1.11
CA GLY A 4 -12.43 -14.58 -0.98
C GLY A 4 -12.70 -15.29 -2.33
N GLU A 5 -13.24 -14.57 -3.32
CA GLU A 5 -13.48 -15.11 -4.65
C GLU A 5 -12.17 -15.41 -5.38
N ILE A 6 -11.18 -14.52 -5.26
CA ILE A 6 -9.84 -14.70 -5.83
C ILE A 6 -9.21 -15.97 -5.26
N ILE A 7 -9.26 -16.14 -3.93
CA ILE A 7 -8.71 -17.33 -3.26
C ILE A 7 -9.42 -18.59 -3.75
N GLY A 8 -10.75 -18.56 -3.82
CA GLY A 8 -11.56 -19.67 -4.31
C GLY A 8 -11.19 -20.08 -5.74
N GLN A 9 -10.99 -19.10 -6.64
CA GLN A 9 -10.59 -19.36 -8.03
C GLN A 9 -9.20 -20.00 -8.13
N VAL A 10 -8.23 -19.52 -7.34
CA VAL A 10 -6.88 -20.09 -7.32
C VAL A 10 -6.90 -21.52 -6.79
N LEU A 11 -7.63 -21.79 -5.69
CA LEU A 11 -7.78 -23.13 -5.13
C LEU A 11 -8.47 -24.08 -6.12
N LEU A 12 -9.53 -23.62 -6.78
CA LEU A 12 -10.23 -24.41 -7.79
C LEU A 12 -9.29 -24.78 -8.95
N ARG A 13 -8.47 -23.83 -9.42
CA ARG A 13 -7.46 -24.06 -10.45
C ARG A 13 -6.37 -25.05 -9.98
N MET A 14 -5.89 -24.92 -8.75
CA MET A 14 -4.90 -25.83 -8.15
C MET A 14 -5.43 -27.27 -8.00
N SER A 15 -6.73 -27.42 -7.77
CA SER A 15 -7.41 -28.70 -7.61
C SER A 15 -7.80 -29.39 -8.93
N GLY A 16 -7.52 -28.76 -10.08
CA GLY A 16 -8.00 -29.26 -11.39
C GLY A 16 -9.52 -29.16 -11.56
N GLY A 17 -10.17 -28.23 -10.86
CA GLY A 17 -11.61 -27.96 -10.96
C GLY A 17 -12.48 -28.69 -9.93
N ARG A 18 -11.91 -29.52 -9.04
CA ARG A 18 -12.64 -30.20 -7.96
C ARG A 18 -11.85 -30.12 -6.66
N PRO A 19 -12.27 -29.26 -5.71
CA PRO A 19 -11.65 -29.19 -4.40
C PRO A 19 -11.67 -30.58 -3.74
N ASN A 20 -10.51 -31.09 -3.35
CA ASN A 20 -10.39 -32.33 -2.57
C ASN A 20 -9.71 -32.02 -1.22
N THR A 21 -9.94 -32.87 -0.22
CA THR A 21 -9.35 -32.68 1.11
C THR A 21 -7.83 -32.89 1.12
N ASP A 22 -7.33 -33.61 0.13
CA ASP A 22 -5.91 -33.99 -0.04
C ASP A 22 -5.07 -32.90 -0.72
N MET A 23 -5.65 -31.71 -0.96
CA MET A 23 -4.89 -30.58 -1.47
C MET A 23 -3.80 -30.17 -0.47
N SER A 24 -2.57 -30.09 -0.96
CA SER A 24 -1.42 -29.56 -0.19
C SER A 24 -1.49 -28.04 0.02
N VAL A 25 -2.35 -27.35 -0.74
CA VAL A 25 -2.54 -25.89 -0.66
C VAL A 25 -3.80 -25.59 0.13
N ARG A 26 -3.68 -24.73 1.13
CA ARG A 26 -4.76 -24.25 1.98
C ARG A 26 -5.12 -22.82 1.63
N TYR A 27 -6.29 -22.40 2.09
CA TYR A 27 -6.80 -21.04 1.94
C TYR A 27 -5.79 -19.99 2.40
N ASN A 28 -5.21 -20.19 3.59
CA ASN A 28 -4.24 -19.28 4.18
C ASN A 28 -2.96 -19.12 3.33
N ASP A 29 -2.54 -20.19 2.64
CA ASP A 29 -1.33 -20.13 1.81
C ASP A 29 -1.53 -19.16 0.64
N VAL A 30 -2.72 -19.21 0.01
CA VAL A 30 -3.08 -18.27 -1.06
C VAL A 30 -3.33 -16.87 -0.49
N ALA A 31 -4.02 -16.77 0.66
CA ALA A 31 -4.39 -15.49 1.27
C ALA A 31 -3.17 -14.60 1.57
N VAL A 32 -2.08 -15.20 2.05
CA VAL A 32 -0.82 -14.50 2.36
C VAL A 32 -0.14 -13.93 1.10
N LEU A 33 -0.37 -14.53 -0.07
CA LEU A 33 0.24 -14.09 -1.33
C LEU A 33 -0.53 -13.00 -2.06
N ILE A 34 -1.80 -12.77 -1.71
CA ILE A 34 -2.62 -11.74 -2.36
C ILE A 34 -2.00 -10.36 -2.24
N ALA A 35 -1.62 -9.96 -1.02
CA ALA A 35 -1.10 -8.62 -0.81
C ALA A 35 0.20 -8.35 -1.57
N PRO A 36 1.22 -9.24 -1.56
CA PRO A 36 2.38 -9.14 -2.43
C PRO A 36 2.05 -8.99 -3.93
N CYS A 37 1.14 -9.82 -4.47
CA CYS A 37 0.79 -9.77 -5.88
C CYS A 37 0.05 -8.47 -6.25
N VAL A 38 -0.93 -8.05 -5.45
CA VAL A 38 -1.68 -6.79 -5.69
C VAL A 38 -0.74 -5.58 -5.59
N ASN A 39 0.13 -5.53 -4.57
CA ASN A 39 1.10 -4.46 -4.41
C ASN A 39 2.09 -4.40 -5.58
N TYR A 40 2.48 -5.57 -6.13
CA TYR A 40 3.30 -5.65 -7.34
C TYR A 40 2.56 -5.07 -8.56
N LEU A 41 1.29 -5.42 -8.76
CA LEU A 41 0.49 -4.89 -9.87
C LEU A 41 0.32 -3.38 -9.78
N TYR A 42 0.10 -2.81 -8.60
CA TYR A 42 0.07 -1.36 -8.41
C TYR A 42 1.40 -0.71 -8.81
N THR A 43 2.51 -1.31 -8.39
CA THR A 43 3.86 -0.83 -8.73
C THR A 43 4.11 -0.93 -10.24
N LYS A 44 3.74 -2.06 -10.87
CA LYS A 44 3.85 -2.27 -12.30
C LYS A 44 3.04 -1.26 -13.09
N GLN A 45 1.77 -1.04 -12.72
CA GLN A 45 0.89 -0.06 -13.34
C GLN A 45 1.49 1.33 -13.27
N TYR A 46 1.99 1.74 -12.10
CA TYR A 46 2.69 3.01 -11.93
C TYR A 46 3.88 3.18 -12.90
N TYR A 47 4.69 2.14 -13.09
CA TYR A 47 5.81 2.19 -14.04
C TYR A 47 5.38 2.20 -15.52
N LEU A 48 4.35 1.43 -15.87
CA LEU A 48 3.79 1.43 -17.23
C LEU A 48 3.25 2.81 -17.57
N GLU A 49 2.43 3.37 -16.70
CA GLU A 49 1.96 4.75 -16.81
C GLU A 49 3.17 5.67 -16.92
N LYS A 50 4.19 5.56 -16.05
CA LYS A 50 5.47 6.31 -16.11
C LYS A 50 6.20 6.25 -17.44
N SER A 51 6.19 5.13 -18.15
CA SER A 51 6.86 5.02 -19.44
C SER A 51 6.13 5.66 -20.63
N GLN A 52 4.80 5.88 -20.55
CA GLN A 52 4.00 6.28 -21.71
C GLN A 52 3.82 7.80 -21.90
N GLU A 53 4.05 8.60 -20.86
CA GLU A 53 3.94 10.06 -20.89
C GLU A 53 5.25 10.74 -20.45
N ASP A 54 5.82 11.60 -21.28
CA ASP A 54 7.00 12.39 -20.93
C ASP A 54 6.59 13.57 -20.03
N GLY A 55 6.66 13.38 -18.71
CA GLY A 55 6.44 14.46 -17.75
C GLY A 55 5.85 13.99 -16.43
N ASN A 56 6.17 14.71 -15.36
CA ASN A 56 5.82 14.50 -13.95
C ASN A 56 4.43 13.85 -13.75
N LYS A 57 4.39 12.64 -13.14
CA LYS A 57 3.15 11.84 -13.08
C LYS A 57 2.53 11.81 -11.71
N ASP A 58 1.26 12.17 -11.72
CA ASP A 58 0.34 11.92 -10.64
C ASP A 58 -0.06 10.45 -10.65
N VAL A 59 -0.38 9.93 -9.48
CA VAL A 59 -0.88 8.56 -9.36
C VAL A 59 -2.28 8.50 -9.99
N ASN A 60 -2.58 7.40 -10.69
CA ASN A 60 -3.94 7.16 -11.20
C ASN A 60 -4.97 7.35 -10.07
N PRO A 61 -5.91 8.32 -10.20
CA PRO A 61 -6.85 8.64 -9.13
C PRO A 61 -7.73 7.48 -8.69
N LEU A 62 -7.95 6.48 -9.57
CA LEU A 62 -8.75 5.29 -9.26
C LEU A 62 -8.04 4.34 -8.28
N MET A 63 -6.72 4.47 -8.13
CA MET A 63 -5.92 3.69 -7.19
C MET A 63 -5.79 4.38 -5.83
N LEU A 64 -6.20 5.65 -5.72
CA LEU A 64 -6.09 6.43 -4.50
C LEU A 64 -7.29 6.20 -3.59
N GLN A 65 -7.00 5.92 -2.32
CA GLN A 65 -7.99 5.89 -1.26
C GLN A 65 -7.87 7.16 -0.43
N THR A 66 -9.02 7.76 -0.09
CA THR A 66 -9.11 8.99 0.69
C THR A 66 -9.50 8.66 2.12
N TYR A 67 -8.76 9.21 3.08
CA TYR A 67 -9.06 9.05 4.50
C TYR A 67 -9.05 10.39 5.22
N GLU A 68 -9.93 10.49 6.20
CA GLU A 68 -9.92 11.55 7.19
C GLU A 68 -9.01 11.16 8.36
N MET A 69 -8.21 12.12 8.82
CA MET A 69 -7.27 11.94 9.91
C MET A 69 -7.46 13.04 10.93
N LYS A 70 -7.49 12.65 12.19
CA LYS A 70 -7.48 13.60 13.31
C LYS A 70 -6.09 14.18 13.50
N VAL A 71 -6.02 15.48 13.70
CA VAL A 71 -4.79 16.21 14.05
C VAL A 71 -4.67 16.26 15.57
N LEU A 72 -3.59 15.68 16.07
CA LEU A 72 -3.21 15.60 17.46
C LEU A 72 -2.06 16.56 17.74
N TYR A 73 -1.77 16.82 19.01
CA TYR A 73 -0.66 17.67 19.43
C TYR A 73 0.28 16.90 20.36
N ASP A 74 1.58 16.98 20.08
CA ASP A 74 2.64 16.44 20.92
C ASP A 74 3.30 17.58 21.71
N ALA A 75 3.10 17.56 23.03
CA ALA A 75 3.65 18.55 23.94
C ALA A 75 5.19 18.48 24.05
N LYS A 76 5.82 17.31 23.80
CA LYS A 76 7.28 17.18 23.89
C LYS A 76 7.98 17.83 22.71
N ARG A 77 7.42 17.67 21.51
CA ARG A 77 7.96 18.27 20.28
C ARG A 77 7.35 19.64 19.99
N ASN A 78 6.35 20.08 20.77
CA ASN A 78 5.56 21.29 20.55
C ASN A 78 5.00 21.37 19.11
N ARG A 79 4.48 20.23 18.60
CA ARG A 79 4.09 20.11 17.20
C ARG A 79 2.80 19.31 17.03
N LYS A 80 2.03 19.66 16.01
CA LYS A 80 0.85 18.91 15.57
C LYS A 80 1.26 17.72 14.71
N TYR A 81 0.54 16.61 14.83
CA TYR A 81 0.76 15.42 14.03
C TYR A 81 -0.53 14.64 13.79
N SER A 82 -0.54 13.79 12.77
CA SER A 82 -1.57 12.79 12.54
C SER A 82 -0.95 11.43 12.34
N ASN A 83 -1.71 10.37 12.61
CA ASN A 83 -1.30 9.00 12.28
C ASN A 83 -1.92 8.60 10.95
N LEU A 84 -1.13 7.96 10.10
CA LEU A 84 -1.64 7.33 8.88
C LEU A 84 -2.66 6.25 9.26
N PRO A 85 -3.85 6.25 8.63
CA PRO A 85 -4.91 5.31 8.96
C PRO A 85 -4.62 3.90 8.46
N ALA A 86 -3.79 3.78 7.43
CA ALA A 86 -3.36 2.52 6.85
C ALA A 86 -1.92 2.62 6.33
N LYS A 87 -1.28 1.48 6.12
CA LYS A 87 0.08 1.38 5.59
C LYS A 87 0.06 1.64 4.08
N PRO A 88 0.74 2.67 3.57
CA PRO A 88 0.86 2.88 2.13
C PRO A 88 1.81 1.84 1.52
N ILE A 89 1.65 1.56 0.22
CA ILE A 89 2.67 0.80 -0.51
C ILE A 89 3.96 1.62 -0.64
N THR A 90 5.09 0.96 -0.90
CA THR A 90 6.34 1.67 -1.19
C THR A 90 6.44 1.95 -2.68
N LEU A 91 6.24 3.20 -3.08
CA LEU A 91 6.55 3.66 -4.42
C LEU A 91 7.84 4.50 -4.45
N PRO A 92 8.55 4.54 -5.60
CA PRO A 92 9.69 5.43 -5.77
C PRO A 92 9.36 6.88 -5.41
N SER A 93 10.34 7.57 -4.83
CA SER A 93 10.22 8.99 -4.46
C SER A 93 9.07 9.31 -3.50
N GLY A 94 8.58 8.33 -2.74
CA GLY A 94 7.52 8.54 -1.74
C GLY A 94 6.14 8.86 -2.36
N ARG A 95 5.93 8.53 -3.64
CA ARG A 95 4.71 8.85 -4.40
C ARG A 95 3.47 8.03 -4.02
N SER A 96 3.56 7.16 -3.03
CA SER A 96 2.40 6.40 -2.55
C SER A 96 1.42 7.26 -1.75
N ILE A 97 1.87 8.40 -1.22
CA ILE A 97 1.01 9.44 -0.67
C ILE A 97 0.95 10.56 -1.69
N ASP A 98 -0.21 10.74 -2.29
CA ASP A 98 -0.45 11.69 -3.38
C ASP A 98 -0.78 13.08 -2.81
N PHE A 99 -1.65 13.12 -1.80
CA PHE A 99 -2.15 14.36 -1.24
C PHE A 99 -2.27 14.29 0.27
N ILE A 100 -1.81 15.33 0.95
CA ILE A 100 -2.16 15.62 2.35
C ILE A 100 -2.63 17.06 2.38
N GLY A 101 -3.76 17.34 3.01
CA GLY A 101 -4.29 18.70 3.06
C GLY A 101 -5.47 18.86 3.98
N SER A 102 -6.09 20.05 3.95
CA SER A 102 -7.32 20.31 4.68
C SER A 102 -8.55 19.75 3.96
N TYR A 103 -9.66 19.62 4.70
CA TYR A 103 -10.96 19.22 4.13
C TYR A 103 -11.44 20.14 2.99
N GLN A 104 -11.00 21.40 3.01
CA GLN A 104 -11.33 22.40 1.98
C GLN A 104 -10.47 22.27 0.71
N GLY A 105 -9.66 21.21 0.59
CA GLY A 105 -8.84 20.96 -0.59
C GLY A 105 -7.54 21.76 -0.66
N LYS A 106 -7.13 22.43 0.43
CA LYS A 106 -5.81 23.09 0.47
C LYS A 106 -4.73 22.06 0.76
N GLY A 107 -3.93 21.74 -0.26
CA GLY A 107 -2.78 20.84 -0.13
C GLY A 107 -1.69 21.41 0.75
N TYR A 108 -1.09 20.56 1.56
CA TYR A 108 0.09 20.85 2.35
C TYR A 108 1.34 20.50 1.56
N ILE A 109 2.45 21.18 1.85
CA ILE A 109 3.70 21.03 1.10
C ILE A 109 4.57 19.97 1.78
N PRO A 110 5.00 18.91 1.08
CA PRO A 110 5.96 17.96 1.65
C PRO A 110 7.32 18.63 1.88
N ILE A 111 7.94 18.29 3.00
CA ILE A 111 9.31 18.65 3.37
C ILE A 111 10.11 17.36 3.48
N SER A 112 11.32 17.31 2.93
CA SER A 112 12.19 16.15 3.09
C SER A 112 12.87 16.15 4.47
N SER A 113 13.36 15.00 4.93
CA SER A 113 14.12 14.92 6.19
C SER A 113 15.34 15.85 6.19
N GLN A 114 15.95 16.07 5.03
CA GLN A 114 17.13 16.92 4.86
C GLN A 114 16.80 18.41 4.93
N ASP A 115 15.58 18.78 4.56
CA ASP A 115 15.09 20.16 4.64
C ASP A 115 14.73 20.58 6.07
N LEU A 116 14.57 19.62 6.99
CA LEU A 116 14.30 19.89 8.40
C LEU A 116 15.46 20.60 9.08
N ASP A 117 16.70 20.26 8.72
CA ASP A 117 17.90 20.94 9.24
C ASP A 117 17.99 22.39 8.73
N LEU A 118 17.24 22.71 7.67
CA LEU A 118 17.11 24.04 7.07
C LEU A 118 15.82 24.74 7.50
N GLU A 119 15.13 24.25 8.54
CA GLU A 119 13.83 24.79 8.98
C GLU A 119 13.91 26.29 9.29
N GLU A 120 14.99 26.79 9.91
CA GLU A 120 15.20 28.23 10.13
C GLU A 120 15.32 29.04 8.83
N TYR A 121 15.96 28.46 7.80
CA TYR A 121 16.12 29.09 6.49
C TYR A 121 14.77 29.15 5.74
N TYR A 122 13.99 28.06 5.79
CA TYR A 122 12.66 28.01 5.18
C TYR A 122 11.58 28.73 5.99
N ALA A 123 11.78 28.93 7.29
CA ALA A 123 10.87 29.68 8.16
C ALA A 123 10.71 31.15 7.74
N CYS A 124 11.62 31.72 6.95
CA CYS A 124 11.45 33.05 6.36
C CYS A 124 10.54 33.06 5.13
N PHE A 125 10.51 31.99 4.33
CA PHE A 125 9.78 31.95 3.05
C PHE A 125 8.42 31.23 3.12
N LYS A 126 8.17 30.37 4.11
CA LYS A 126 7.00 29.47 4.14
C LYS A 126 6.00 29.70 5.27
N LYS A 127 6.05 30.82 6.03
CA LYS A 127 5.17 31.03 7.21
C LYS A 127 3.67 30.90 6.93
N SER A 128 3.23 31.20 5.70
CA SER A 128 1.81 31.14 5.31
C SER A 128 1.36 29.77 4.80
N LEU A 129 2.30 28.86 4.50
CA LEU A 129 1.98 27.58 3.88
C LEU A 129 2.19 26.47 4.90
N THR A 130 1.13 25.70 5.14
CA THR A 130 1.21 24.50 5.96
C THR A 130 2.02 23.45 5.20
N SER A 131 3.04 22.94 5.87
CA SER A 131 3.92 21.91 5.33
C SER A 131 3.87 20.67 6.20
N TYR A 132 4.32 19.54 5.68
CA TYR A 132 4.35 18.29 6.42
C TYR A 132 5.62 17.47 6.17
N TYR A 133 5.93 16.61 7.14
CA TYR A 133 7.01 15.64 7.07
C TYR A 133 6.50 14.27 7.53
N LEU A 134 6.99 13.19 6.91
CA LEU A 134 6.62 11.81 7.24
C LEU A 134 7.70 11.15 8.09
N GLU A 135 7.33 10.66 9.27
CA GLU A 135 8.20 9.88 10.18
C GLU A 135 7.50 8.56 10.53
N GLY A 136 7.85 7.48 9.83
CA GLY A 136 7.18 6.19 9.98
C GLY A 136 5.69 6.29 9.61
N SER A 137 4.80 5.98 10.55
CA SER A 137 3.34 6.11 10.38
C SER A 137 2.79 7.49 10.79
N LYS A 138 3.66 8.45 11.15
CA LYS A 138 3.24 9.78 11.59
C LYS A 138 3.48 10.84 10.53
N ILE A 139 2.52 11.74 10.40
CA ILE A 139 2.62 12.96 9.61
C ILE A 139 2.80 14.11 10.60
N TRP A 140 3.94 14.79 10.55
CA TRP A 140 4.22 15.98 11.35
C TRP A 140 3.89 17.24 10.57
N TYR A 141 3.20 18.18 11.20
CA TYR A 141 2.78 19.43 10.54
C TYR A 141 3.62 20.63 10.99
N TYR A 142 3.92 21.49 10.02
CA TYR A 142 4.69 22.72 10.14
C TYR A 142 3.81 23.88 9.68
N ASN A 143 3.81 25.00 10.41
CA ASN A 143 2.96 26.16 10.12
C ASN A 143 1.47 25.81 9.97
N SER A 144 1.00 24.81 10.75
CA SER A 144 -0.43 24.46 10.78
C SER A 144 -1.19 25.47 11.62
N PRO A 145 -2.32 26.03 11.12
CA PRO A 145 -3.12 26.95 11.91
C PRO A 145 -3.61 26.29 13.23
N PRO A 146 -3.75 27.07 14.31
CA PRO A 146 -4.18 26.53 15.61
C PRO A 146 -5.52 25.79 15.55
N LEU A 147 -6.42 26.21 14.66
CA LEU A 147 -7.79 25.71 14.54
C LEU A 147 -7.96 24.51 13.59
N VAL A 148 -6.88 23.97 13.01
CA VAL A 148 -6.98 22.76 12.18
C VAL A 148 -6.94 21.53 13.08
N ASP A 149 -8.09 20.85 13.17
CA ASP A 149 -8.28 19.62 13.95
C ASP A 149 -8.38 18.36 13.06
N ASP A 150 -8.65 18.53 11.77
CA ASP A 150 -8.81 17.44 10.81
C ASP A 150 -7.96 17.69 9.55
N ALA A 151 -7.44 16.59 9.00
CA ALA A 151 -6.70 16.55 7.75
C ALA A 151 -7.20 15.40 6.87
N ILE A 152 -7.01 15.53 5.56
CA ILE A 152 -7.28 14.47 4.58
C ILE A 152 -5.96 13.95 4.05
N VAL A 153 -5.85 12.64 3.86
CA VAL A 153 -4.81 11.99 3.08
C VAL A 153 -5.41 11.23 1.90
N LYS A 154 -4.76 11.31 0.74
CA LYS A 154 -5.00 10.43 -0.41
C LYS A 154 -3.75 9.62 -0.66
N MET A 155 -3.88 8.30 -0.63
CA MET A 155 -2.74 7.39 -0.77
C MET A 155 -3.13 6.06 -1.40
N ILE A 156 -2.14 5.36 -1.95
CA ILE A 156 -2.28 3.95 -2.34
C ILE A 156 -1.99 3.09 -1.13
N VAL A 157 -3.00 2.35 -0.69
CA VAL A 157 -2.92 1.50 0.49
C VAL A 157 -2.45 0.10 0.12
N SER A 158 -1.64 -0.50 0.99
CA SER A 158 -1.25 -1.90 0.85
C SER A 158 -2.47 -2.81 0.96
N ALA A 159 -2.53 -3.81 0.09
CA ALA A 159 -3.52 -4.87 0.17
C ALA A 159 -3.39 -5.76 1.44
N ASP A 160 -2.35 -5.57 2.26
CA ASP A 160 -2.17 -6.26 3.55
C ASP A 160 -3.35 -6.06 4.51
N ASN A 161 -4.07 -4.94 4.40
CA ASN A 161 -5.17 -4.61 5.30
C ASN A 161 -6.55 -5.10 4.81
N LEU A 162 -6.61 -5.83 3.69
CA LEU A 162 -7.88 -6.32 3.13
C LEU A 162 -8.38 -7.56 3.86
N GLY A 163 -9.57 -7.46 4.42
CA GLY A 163 -10.40 -8.57 4.89
C GLY A 163 -10.88 -9.44 3.73
N ASP A 164 -11.40 -10.62 4.05
CA ASP A 164 -11.78 -11.63 3.04
C ASP A 164 -13.00 -11.22 2.22
N ASP A 165 -13.87 -10.39 2.79
CA ASP A 165 -15.05 -9.80 2.13
C ASP A 165 -14.75 -8.45 1.46
N ASP A 166 -13.53 -7.93 1.60
CA ASP A 166 -13.16 -6.65 1.01
C ASP A 166 -12.93 -6.78 -0.49
N GLU A 167 -13.32 -5.75 -1.23
CA GLU A 167 -13.01 -5.65 -2.65
C GLU A 167 -11.53 -5.38 -2.86
N VAL A 168 -10.91 -6.23 -3.69
CA VAL A 168 -9.57 -6.01 -4.20
C VAL A 168 -9.67 -5.05 -5.39
N ASN A 169 -9.28 -3.80 -5.17
CA ASN A 169 -9.32 -2.73 -6.19
C ASN A 169 -8.09 -2.78 -7.11
N VAL A 170 -8.00 -3.78 -7.98
CA VAL A 170 -6.92 -3.85 -8.99
C VAL A 170 -7.29 -3.10 -10.27
N PRO A 171 -6.31 -2.59 -11.04
CA PRO A 171 -6.56 -1.96 -12.33
C PRO A 171 -7.33 -2.90 -13.27
N THR A 172 -8.31 -2.35 -13.99
CA THR A 172 -9.14 -3.13 -14.91
C THR A 172 -8.30 -3.85 -15.96
N GLY A 173 -8.56 -5.15 -16.16
CA GLY A 173 -7.84 -5.99 -17.10
C GLY A 173 -6.60 -6.67 -16.53
N THR A 174 -6.22 -6.37 -15.29
CA THR A 174 -5.09 -7.03 -14.59
C THR A 174 -5.55 -8.21 -13.71
N GLU A 175 -6.84 -8.47 -13.60
CA GLU A 175 -7.39 -9.58 -12.81
C GLU A 175 -6.89 -10.95 -13.28
N PRO A 176 -6.83 -11.25 -14.60
CA PRO A 176 -6.26 -12.52 -15.07
C PRO A 176 -4.77 -12.64 -14.74
N GLU A 177 -4.04 -11.52 -14.78
CA GLU A 177 -2.62 -11.47 -14.40
C GLU A 177 -2.44 -11.75 -12.90
N LEU A 178 -3.27 -11.15 -12.04
CA LEU A 178 -3.27 -11.42 -10.59
C LEU A 178 -3.45 -12.91 -10.31
N LEU A 179 -4.46 -13.54 -10.92
CA LEU A 179 -4.75 -14.96 -10.73
C LEU A 179 -3.62 -15.85 -11.23
N GLN A 180 -2.99 -15.47 -12.35
CA GLN A 180 -1.85 -16.18 -12.89
C GLN A 180 -0.62 -16.08 -11.98
N MET A 181 -0.30 -14.88 -11.49
CA MET A 181 0.80 -14.67 -10.54
C MET A 181 0.62 -15.48 -9.26
N LEU A 182 -0.59 -15.46 -8.68
CA LEU A 182 -0.91 -16.24 -7.48
C LEU A 182 -0.72 -17.73 -7.73
N PHE A 183 -1.22 -18.23 -8.87
CA PHE A 183 -1.05 -19.61 -9.26
C PHE A 183 0.44 -20.00 -9.41
N GLU A 184 1.23 -19.18 -10.10
CA GLU A 184 2.67 -19.42 -10.32
C GLU A 184 3.47 -19.43 -9.02
N MET A 185 3.18 -18.50 -8.10
CA MET A 185 3.83 -18.48 -6.79
C MET A 185 3.50 -19.73 -5.97
N MET A 186 2.25 -20.20 -6.02
CA MET A 186 1.84 -21.43 -5.36
C MET A 186 2.47 -22.68 -5.98
N THR A 187 2.63 -22.75 -7.30
CA THR A 187 3.29 -23.88 -7.97
C THR A 187 4.80 -23.86 -7.80
N GLY A 188 5.42 -22.68 -7.84
CA GLY A 188 6.87 -22.52 -7.62
C GLY A 188 7.30 -22.91 -6.21
N GLN A 189 6.43 -22.74 -5.20
CA GLN A 189 6.65 -23.27 -3.86
C GLN A 189 6.64 -24.81 -3.80
N ARG A 190 5.92 -25.50 -4.70
CA ARG A 190 5.92 -26.98 -4.78
C ARG A 190 7.19 -27.55 -5.40
N GLU A 191 7.92 -26.75 -6.18
CA GLU A 191 9.15 -27.19 -6.86
C GLU A 191 10.41 -27.06 -6.00
N LEU A 192 10.31 -26.51 -4.78
CA LEU A 192 11.39 -26.60 -3.80
C LEU A 192 11.60 -28.08 -3.45
N PRO A 193 12.84 -28.62 -3.57
CA PRO A 193 13.08 -30.04 -3.36
C PRO A 193 12.68 -30.42 -1.94
N SER A 194 11.72 -31.35 -1.83
CA SER A 194 11.44 -32.04 -0.58
C SER A 194 12.69 -32.77 -0.16
N ASP A 195 13.19 -32.51 1.06
CA ASP A 195 14.30 -33.26 1.64
C ASP A 195 13.86 -34.75 1.75
N PRO A 196 14.48 -35.70 1.03
CA PRO A 196 14.08 -37.10 1.07
C PRO A 196 14.59 -37.82 2.34
N ILE A 197 15.29 -37.14 3.26
CA ILE A 197 15.92 -37.78 4.41
C ILE A 197 15.03 -37.69 5.65
N ASN A 198 13.81 -38.25 5.60
CA ASN A 198 13.14 -38.67 6.84
C ASN A 198 11.97 -39.65 6.69
N ASP A 199 11.96 -40.48 5.64
CA ASP A 199 11.14 -41.70 5.66
C ASP A 199 12.05 -42.89 5.94
N GLY A 200 12.07 -43.27 7.21
CA GLY A 200 12.88 -44.36 7.76
C GLY A 200 12.69 -45.66 6.97
N GLN A 201 13.70 -46.00 6.18
CA GLN A 201 13.97 -47.38 5.80
C GLN A 201 15.03 -47.94 6.75
N GLU A 202 14.58 -48.37 7.93
CA GLU A 202 15.14 -49.57 8.54
C GLU A 202 14.27 -50.76 8.09
N LYS A 203 14.77 -51.50 7.09
CA LYS A 203 14.83 -52.98 7.07
C LYS A 203 15.44 -53.49 5.77
#